data_AF-A0A5E4J7Y8-F1
#
_entry.id   AF-A0A5E4J7Y8-F1
#
_cell.length_a   1.000
_cell.length_b   1.000
_cell.length_c   1.000
_cell.angle_alpha   90.00
_cell.angle_beta   90.00
_cell.angle_gamma   90.00
#
_symmetry.space_group_name_H-M   'P 1'
#
loop_
_entity.id
_entity.type
_entity.pdbx_description
1 polymer ?
#
loop_
_entity_poly.entity_id
_entity_poly.type
_entity_poly.pdbx_seq_one_letter_code
_entity_poly.pdbx_strand_id
1 'polypeptide(L)'
;MIVDFSGDELFIDKEEEATFSSKHTGNLLRRVKIGLVARTLQAHRSLLFKIRRAEQRGICSADENGNITGKWIIAQNTFGCQGDEHNPQYYHEILIEEVETIEIDDLSINDLHLHPYFYEEEFDCEDLSIKSRVMVSPEQDAVLRMMMKDDTYFQVVRHGISDEPREMRFSNTILWSRHGNRFKYEIILVDRSYDERDRPLARLFQPQMSRMQSVVAAQAEMVEAMLSTMVTRKYLTEGDVAEMRKKAAERVWDRRREFFEVRDIDEFLKPQPRLTWD
;
A
#
# COMPACT_ATOMS: atom_id res chain seq x y z
N MET A 1 24.48 20.88 -4.01
CA MET A 1 23.11 20.42 -3.69
C MET A 1 22.53 21.40 -2.69
N ILE A 2 21.54 22.21 -3.07
CA ILE A 2 20.93 23.17 -2.14
C ILE A 2 19.69 22.51 -1.54
N VAL A 3 19.90 21.69 -0.50
CA VAL A 3 18.80 21.43 0.44
C VAL A 3 18.83 22.61 1.40
N ASP A 4 17.91 23.55 1.21
CA ASP A 4 17.92 24.80 1.97
C ASP A 4 17.39 24.60 3.42
N PHE A 5 18.18 23.88 4.22
CA PHE A 5 18.15 24.02 5.67
C PHE A 5 18.88 25.30 6.11
N SER A 6 19.45 26.07 5.20
CA SER A 6 20.26 27.23 5.54
C SER A 6 19.41 28.35 6.16
N GLY A 7 20.04 29.04 7.10
CA GLY A 7 19.52 30.15 7.87
C GLY A 7 20.66 30.65 8.74
N ASP A 8 20.68 31.94 9.05
CA ASP A 8 21.85 32.65 9.63
C ASP A 8 22.36 32.08 10.97
N GLU A 9 21.61 31.16 11.59
CA GLU A 9 21.93 30.53 12.89
C GLU A 9 22.09 28.99 12.83
N LEU A 10 22.14 28.40 11.63
CA LEU A 10 22.33 26.97 11.40
C LEU A 10 23.69 26.70 10.77
N PHE A 11 24.49 25.87 11.44
CA PHE A 11 25.82 25.47 10.97
C PHE A 11 25.79 24.01 10.55
N ILE A 12 26.28 23.71 9.35
CA ILE A 12 26.56 22.32 8.95
C ILE A 12 27.85 21.91 9.65
N ASP A 13 27.74 20.95 10.55
CA ASP A 13 28.86 20.39 11.31
C ASP A 13 29.53 19.24 10.55
N LYS A 14 28.70 18.41 9.89
CA LYS A 14 29.17 17.26 9.13
C LYS A 14 28.24 16.92 7.98
N GLU A 15 28.82 16.48 6.88
CA GLU A 15 28.08 15.86 5.77
C GLU A 15 28.78 14.55 5.42
N GLU A 16 28.05 13.44 5.50
CA GLU A 16 28.52 12.13 5.03
C GLU A 16 27.61 11.64 3.92
N GLU A 17 28.19 11.25 2.79
CA GLU A 17 27.46 10.68 1.66
C GLU A 17 27.77 9.19 1.55
N ALA A 18 26.72 8.40 1.36
CA ALA A 18 26.79 6.97 1.10
C ALA A 18 25.83 6.62 -0.04
N THR A 19 26.04 5.45 -0.64
CA THR A 19 25.14 4.91 -1.66
C THR A 19 24.48 3.63 -1.16
N PHE A 20 23.25 3.38 -1.57
CA PHE A 20 22.52 2.14 -1.33
C PHE A 20 21.77 1.70 -2.59
N SER A 21 21.50 0.41 -2.73
CA SER A 21 20.69 -0.11 -3.85
C SER A 21 19.21 0.06 -3.54
N SER A 22 18.45 0.60 -4.50
CA SER A 22 17.00 0.67 -4.44
C SER A 22 16.39 -0.72 -4.36
N LYS A 23 15.37 -0.88 -3.51
CA LYS A 23 14.57 -2.11 -3.44
C LYS A 23 13.64 -2.29 -4.64
N HIS A 24 13.29 -1.19 -5.33
CA HIS A 24 12.37 -1.22 -6.46
C HIS A 24 13.06 -1.69 -7.74
N THR A 25 14.17 -1.03 -8.09
CA THR A 25 14.88 -1.17 -9.38
C THR A 25 16.29 -1.75 -9.26
N GLY A 26 16.88 -1.77 -8.07
CA GLY A 26 18.30 -2.10 -7.87
C GLY A 26 19.28 -0.94 -8.15
N ASN A 27 18.80 0.20 -8.64
CA ASN A 27 19.63 1.37 -8.94
C ASN A 27 20.37 1.88 -7.69
N LEU A 28 21.57 2.43 -7.87
CA LEU A 28 22.32 3.05 -6.79
C LEU A 28 21.75 4.44 -6.49
N LEU A 29 21.15 4.59 -5.31
CA LEU A 29 20.61 5.82 -4.77
C LEU A 29 21.54 6.38 -3.69
N ARG A 30 21.45 7.69 -3.47
CA ARG A 30 22.27 8.38 -2.48
C ARG A 30 21.56 8.52 -1.15
N ARG A 31 22.34 8.43 -0.09
CA ARG A 31 21.94 8.72 1.29
C ARG A 31 22.92 9.74 1.84
N VAL A 32 22.40 10.86 2.32
CA VAL A 32 23.21 11.94 2.88
C VAL A 32 22.84 12.12 4.33
N LYS A 33 23.85 12.11 5.19
CA LYS A 33 23.74 12.37 6.61
C LYS A 33 24.26 13.76 6.90
N ILE A 34 23.39 14.63 7.40
CA ILE A 34 23.67 16.04 7.65
C ILE A 34 23.62 16.28 9.16
N GLY A 35 24.75 16.71 9.72
CA GLY A 35 24.86 17.24 11.07
C GLY A 35 24.60 18.75 11.04
N LEU A 36 23.61 19.23 11.79
CA LEU A 36 23.27 20.65 11.91
C LEU A 36 23.34 21.09 13.37
N VAL A 37 23.90 22.28 13.62
CA VAL A 37 23.90 22.91 14.94
C VAL A 37 23.06 24.17 14.92
N ALA A 38 21.99 24.20 15.73
CA ALA A 38 21.19 25.38 16.00
C ALA A 38 21.64 26.00 17.33
N ARG A 39 22.14 27.24 17.29
CA ARG A 39 22.70 27.92 18.47
C ARG A 39 21.68 28.66 19.34
N THR A 40 20.43 28.69 18.90
CA THR A 40 19.33 29.35 19.62
C THR A 40 18.10 28.44 19.63
N LEU A 41 17.23 28.63 20.62
CA LEU A 41 15.93 27.94 20.67
C LEU A 41 15.04 28.29 19.46
N GLN A 42 15.17 29.51 18.93
CA GLN A 42 14.42 29.96 17.77
C GLN A 42 14.87 29.23 16.49
N ALA A 43 16.18 29.11 16.27
CA ALA A 43 16.75 28.35 15.16
C ALA A 43 16.35 26.87 15.25
N HIS A 44 16.40 26.27 16.44
CA HIS A 44 15.96 24.90 16.66
C HIS A 44 14.48 24.68 16.29
N ARG A 45 13.58 25.55 16.74
CA ARG A 45 12.14 25.47 16.42
C ARG A 45 11.87 25.65 14.93
N SER A 46 12.57 26.58 14.29
CA SER A 46 12.46 26.81 12.84
C SER A 46 12.90 25.58 12.05
N LEU A 47 14.03 24.97 12.45
CA LEU A 47 14.53 23.74 11.83
C LEU A 47 13.55 22.58 11.99
N LEU A 48 12.98 22.36 13.19
CA LEU A 48 11.97 21.32 13.40
C LEU A 48 10.74 21.52 12.50
N PHE A 49 10.32 22.76 12.28
CA PHE A 49 9.21 23.05 11.38
C PHE A 49 9.57 22.77 9.91
N LYS A 50 10.79 23.14 9.48
CA LYS A 50 11.30 22.80 8.14
C LYS A 50 11.36 21.27 7.94
N ILE A 51 11.85 20.53 8.93
CA ILE A 51 11.91 19.06 8.90
C ILE A 51 10.50 18.47 8.78
N ARG A 52 9.55 18.86 9.63
CA ARG A 52 8.16 18.36 9.53
C ARG A 52 7.51 18.66 8.19
N ARG A 53 7.78 19.83 7.62
CA ARG A 53 7.27 20.20 6.29
C ARG A 53 7.90 19.33 5.20
N ALA A 54 9.20 19.04 5.31
CA ALA A 54 9.93 18.16 4.41
C ALA A 54 9.46 16.69 4.54
N GLU A 55 9.17 16.20 5.74
CA GLU A 55 8.56 14.88 5.98
C GLU A 55 7.21 14.75 5.26
N GLN A 56 6.41 15.81 5.19
CA GLN A 56 5.10 15.79 4.54
C GLN A 56 5.13 15.97 3.02
N ARG A 57 6.08 16.74 2.49
CA ARG A 57 6.09 17.16 1.08
C ARG A 57 7.24 16.57 0.26
N GLY A 58 8.20 15.92 0.90
CA GLY A 58 9.48 15.59 0.30
C GLY A 58 10.37 16.83 0.11
N ILE A 59 11.63 16.58 -0.23
CA ILE A 59 12.64 17.58 -0.53
C ILE A 59 13.02 17.42 -2.00
N CYS A 60 13.12 18.52 -2.75
CA CYS A 60 13.62 18.50 -4.11
C CYS A 60 14.97 19.21 -4.15
N SER A 61 15.97 18.60 -4.78
CA SER A 61 17.18 19.32 -5.19
C SER A 61 16.95 19.92 -6.57
N ALA A 62 17.44 21.14 -6.80
CA ALA A 62 17.38 21.80 -8.10
C ALA A 62 18.78 22.17 -8.61
N ASP A 63 18.94 22.25 -9.93
CA ASP A 63 20.13 22.83 -10.57
C ASP A 63 20.11 24.38 -10.50
N GLU A 64 21.16 25.03 -11.02
CA GLU A 64 21.25 26.51 -11.08
C GLU A 64 20.13 27.16 -11.92
N ASN A 65 19.46 26.38 -12.76
CA ASN A 65 18.35 26.81 -13.61
C ASN A 65 16.97 26.55 -12.97
N GLY A 66 16.93 25.99 -11.75
CA GLY A 66 15.69 25.66 -11.05
C GLY A 66 15.02 24.36 -11.49
N ASN A 67 15.66 23.55 -12.33
CA ASN A 67 15.15 22.23 -12.70
C ASN A 67 15.39 21.24 -11.57
N ILE A 68 14.38 20.43 -11.25
CA ILE A 68 14.49 19.40 -10.21
C ILE A 68 15.47 18.32 -10.68
N THR A 69 16.57 18.16 -9.96
CA THR A 69 17.63 17.17 -10.22
C THR A 69 17.51 15.91 -9.37
N GLY A 70 16.70 15.95 -8.31
CA GLY A 70 16.53 14.81 -7.41
C GLY A 70 15.41 15.06 -6.40
N LYS A 71 14.78 13.97 -5.96
CA LYS A 71 13.79 13.97 -4.89
C LYS A 71 14.37 13.23 -3.69
N TRP A 72 14.06 13.70 -2.49
CA TRP A 72 14.62 13.18 -1.26
C TRP A 72 13.55 13.10 -0.17
N ILE A 73 13.70 12.13 0.72
CA ILE A 73 12.87 11.98 1.92
C ILE A 73 13.75 12.03 3.17
N ILE A 74 13.15 12.41 4.30
CA ILE A 74 13.80 12.32 5.60
C ILE A 74 13.59 10.91 6.13
N ALA A 75 14.65 10.10 6.12
CA ALA A 75 14.62 8.72 6.60
C ALA A 75 14.75 8.66 8.13
N GLN A 76 15.56 9.53 8.71
CA GLN A 76 15.76 9.60 10.15
C GLN A 76 16.09 11.03 10.57
N ASN A 77 15.60 11.43 11.74
CA ASN A 77 15.94 12.69 12.38
C ASN A 77 16.12 12.45 13.87
N THR A 78 17.30 12.77 14.40
CA THR A 78 17.56 12.76 15.83
C THR A 78 18.15 14.11 16.25
N PHE A 79 17.86 14.54 17.48
CA PHE A 79 18.46 15.76 18.01
C PHE A 79 18.78 15.62 19.49
N GLY A 80 19.82 16.35 19.92
CA GLY A 80 20.23 16.50 21.31
C GLY A 80 20.45 17.96 21.66
N CYS A 81 20.41 18.27 22.95
CA CYS A 81 20.72 19.60 23.47
C CYS A 81 21.94 19.50 24.38
N GLN A 82 22.91 20.38 24.19
CA GLN A 82 24.09 20.50 25.02
C GLN A 82 24.34 21.97 25.36
N GLY A 83 24.87 22.25 26.55
CA GLY A 83 25.16 23.60 27.03
C GLY A 83 24.27 24.03 28.19
N ASP A 84 24.53 25.23 28.66
CA ASP A 84 23.93 25.79 29.87
C ASP A 84 22.57 26.43 29.53
N GLU A 85 21.68 26.64 30.51
CA GLU A 85 20.35 27.24 30.29
C GLU A 85 20.40 28.59 29.54
N HIS A 86 21.52 29.31 29.63
CA HIS A 86 21.70 30.63 29.00
C HIS A 86 22.33 30.57 27.60
N ASN A 87 22.90 29.43 27.18
CA ASN A 87 23.48 29.22 25.86
C ASN A 87 23.28 27.77 25.37
N PRO A 88 22.03 27.34 25.12
CA PRO A 88 21.76 25.99 24.64
C PRO A 88 22.18 25.85 23.17
N GLN A 89 22.89 24.77 22.86
CA GLN A 89 23.21 24.34 21.50
C GLN A 89 22.44 23.05 21.18
N TYR A 90 21.71 23.07 20.07
CA TYR A 90 20.92 21.93 19.61
C TYR A 90 21.61 21.28 18.42
N TYR A 91 22.06 20.04 18.60
CA TYR A 91 22.69 19.23 17.58
C TYR A 91 21.62 18.35 16.93
N HIS A 92 21.49 18.43 15.62
CA HIS A 92 20.58 17.60 14.83
C HIS A 92 21.39 16.72 13.90
N GLU A 93 20.95 15.48 13.76
CA GLU A 93 21.46 14.52 12.81
C GLU A 93 20.30 14.09 11.93
N ILE A 94 20.33 14.55 10.67
CA ILE A 94 19.28 14.32 9.68
C ILE A 94 19.82 13.39 8.62
N LEU A 95 19.17 12.26 8.43
CA LEU A 95 19.43 11.33 7.35
C LEU A 95 18.40 11.55 6.25
N ILE A 96 18.85 11.96 5.08
CA ILE A 96 18.02 12.05 3.87
C ILE A 96 18.41 10.97 2.87
N GLU A 97 17.41 10.43 2.18
CA GLU A 97 17.57 9.41 1.15
C GLU A 97 16.99 9.91 -0.16
N GLU A 98 17.73 9.71 -1.24
CA GLU A 98 17.27 9.95 -2.59
C GLU A 98 16.14 8.97 -2.92
N VAL A 99 15.09 9.48 -3.53
CA VAL A 99 13.92 8.71 -3.95
C VAL A 99 13.84 8.77 -5.46
N GLU A 100 13.86 7.60 -6.09
CA GLU A 100 13.60 7.49 -7.51
C GLU A 100 12.11 7.64 -7.82
N THR A 101 11.81 8.12 -9.02
CA THR A 101 10.44 8.07 -9.54
C THR A 101 10.32 6.78 -10.33
N ILE A 102 9.44 5.89 -9.90
CA ILE A 102 9.13 4.64 -10.60
C ILE A 102 7.99 4.88 -11.59
N GLU A 103 8.15 4.38 -12.80
CA GLU A 103 7.13 4.36 -13.83
C GLU A 103 7.01 2.92 -14.34
N ILE A 104 5.81 2.37 -14.25
CA ILE A 104 5.52 1.02 -14.75
C ILE A 104 4.99 1.09 -16.17
N ASP A 105 5.51 0.24 -17.04
CA ASP A 105 5.03 0.12 -18.41
C ASP A 105 3.90 -0.92 -18.51
N ASP A 106 4.14 -2.08 -17.89
CA ASP A 106 3.23 -3.23 -17.89
C ASP A 106 3.40 -4.06 -16.63
N LEU A 107 2.28 -4.54 -16.10
CA LEU A 107 2.21 -5.46 -14.98
C LEU A 107 1.76 -6.83 -15.50
N SER A 108 2.72 -7.73 -15.71
CA SER A 108 2.46 -9.10 -16.14
C SER A 108 2.10 -9.96 -14.94
N ILE A 109 0.94 -10.62 -15.00
CA ILE A 109 0.48 -11.59 -14.00
C ILE A 109 0.25 -12.93 -14.72
N ASN A 110 1.19 -13.87 -14.60
CA ASN A 110 1.28 -15.02 -15.49
C ASN A 110 1.20 -14.57 -16.98
N ASP A 111 0.20 -15.04 -17.73
CA ASP A 111 -0.02 -14.67 -19.14
C ASP A 111 -0.88 -13.41 -19.33
N LEU A 112 -1.34 -12.78 -18.24
CA LEU A 112 -2.19 -11.59 -18.27
C LEU A 112 -1.34 -10.32 -18.18
N HIS A 113 -1.37 -9.51 -19.23
CA HIS A 113 -0.74 -8.20 -19.27
C HIS A 113 -1.74 -7.09 -18.92
N LEU A 114 -1.35 -6.23 -17.98
CA LEU A 114 -2.16 -5.13 -17.48
C LEU A 114 -1.36 -3.83 -17.55
N HIS A 115 -2.00 -2.77 -18.06
CA HIS A 115 -1.41 -1.43 -18.09
C HIS A 115 -2.03 -0.56 -16.99
N PRO A 116 -1.33 -0.34 -15.86
CA PRO A 116 -1.84 0.48 -14.79
C PRO A 116 -1.86 1.95 -15.19
N TYR A 117 -2.91 2.67 -14.80
CA TYR A 117 -2.91 4.14 -14.84
C TYR A 117 -2.55 4.75 -13.48
N PHE A 118 -2.48 3.93 -12.43
CA PHE A 118 -1.96 4.26 -11.12
C PHE A 118 -1.17 3.05 -10.62
N TYR A 119 -0.01 3.31 -10.05
CA TYR A 119 0.89 2.28 -9.54
C TYR A 119 1.67 2.78 -8.34
N GLU A 120 1.73 1.96 -7.30
CA GLU A 120 2.47 2.23 -6.07
C GLU A 120 3.04 0.93 -5.52
N GLU A 121 4.29 0.98 -5.06
CA GLU A 121 4.97 -0.11 -4.37
C GLU A 121 5.29 0.30 -2.94
N GLU A 122 5.02 -0.60 -2.01
CA GLU A 122 5.32 -0.42 -0.60
C GLU A 122 6.08 -1.65 -0.12
N PHE A 123 7.31 -1.42 0.37
CA PHE A 123 8.17 -2.46 0.94
C PHE A 123 8.07 -2.43 2.46
N ASP A 124 7.72 -3.57 3.05
CA ASP A 124 7.90 -3.81 4.47
C ASP A 124 9.02 -4.82 4.68
N CYS A 125 10.17 -4.31 5.11
CA CYS A 125 11.44 -5.05 5.12
C CYS A 125 11.77 -5.54 3.70
N GLU A 126 11.53 -6.82 3.40
CA GLU A 126 11.79 -7.42 2.08
C GLU A 126 10.49 -7.82 1.35
N ASP A 127 9.34 -7.71 2.04
CA ASP A 127 8.04 -8.05 1.46
C ASP A 127 7.53 -6.89 0.62
N LEU A 128 7.22 -7.18 -0.64
CA LEU A 128 6.62 -6.21 -1.54
C LEU A 128 5.09 -6.28 -1.49
N SER A 129 4.46 -5.12 -1.41
CA SER A 129 3.05 -4.96 -1.72
C SER A 129 2.87 -3.96 -2.86
N ILE A 130 1.99 -4.29 -3.80
CA ILE A 130 1.73 -3.49 -4.99
C ILE A 130 0.27 -3.05 -4.95
N LYS A 131 0.02 -1.75 -5.13
CA LYS A 131 -1.32 -1.21 -5.39
C LYS A 131 -1.34 -0.70 -6.81
N SER A 132 -2.24 -1.23 -7.62
CA SER A 132 -2.33 -0.93 -9.05
C SER A 132 -3.77 -0.67 -9.42
N ARG A 133 -4.03 0.40 -10.19
CA ARG A 133 -5.35 0.62 -10.78
C ARG A 133 -5.29 0.45 -12.27
N VAL A 134 -6.17 -0.40 -12.78
CA VAL A 134 -6.17 -0.86 -14.17
C VAL A 134 -7.57 -0.75 -14.76
N MET A 135 -7.61 -0.58 -16.07
CA MET A 135 -8.84 -0.65 -16.86
C MET A 135 -8.78 -1.91 -17.71
N VAL A 136 -9.68 -2.85 -17.48
CA VAL A 136 -9.63 -4.18 -18.11
C VAL A 136 -10.80 -4.42 -19.05
N SER A 137 -10.55 -5.21 -20.10
CA SER A 137 -11.58 -5.69 -21.01
C SER A 137 -12.45 -6.79 -20.38
N PRO A 138 -13.61 -7.14 -20.97
CA PRO A 138 -14.41 -8.28 -20.51
C PRO A 138 -13.66 -9.61 -20.50
N GLU A 139 -12.76 -9.83 -21.45
CA GLU A 139 -11.94 -11.05 -21.54
C GLU A 139 -10.92 -11.10 -20.40
N GLN A 140 -10.23 -9.97 -20.14
CA GLN A 140 -9.28 -9.86 -19.03
C GLN A 140 -9.99 -9.96 -17.67
N ASP A 141 -11.18 -9.40 -17.54
CA ASP A 141 -12.04 -9.53 -16.35
C ASP A 141 -12.38 -10.99 -16.07
N ALA A 142 -12.73 -11.79 -17.09
CA ALA A 142 -13.00 -13.22 -16.90
C ALA A 142 -11.77 -13.97 -16.37
N VAL A 143 -10.58 -13.68 -16.91
CA VAL A 143 -9.32 -14.28 -16.43
C VAL A 143 -9.01 -13.87 -14.99
N LEU A 144 -9.09 -12.57 -14.68
CA LEU A 144 -8.88 -12.06 -13.32
C LEU A 144 -9.81 -12.71 -12.30
N ARG A 145 -11.09 -12.88 -12.66
CA ARG A 145 -12.08 -13.53 -11.79
C ARG A 145 -11.70 -14.98 -11.48
N MET A 146 -11.22 -15.72 -12.47
CA MET A 146 -10.75 -17.09 -12.26
C MET A 146 -9.55 -17.13 -11.30
N MET A 147 -8.55 -16.26 -11.53
CA MET A 147 -7.36 -16.22 -10.69
C MET A 147 -7.67 -15.81 -9.24
N MET A 148 -8.56 -14.82 -9.05
CA MET A 148 -9.01 -14.38 -7.72
C MET A 148 -9.87 -15.42 -6.99
N LYS A 149 -10.45 -16.39 -7.71
CA LYS A 149 -11.24 -17.48 -7.12
C LYS A 149 -10.36 -18.59 -6.56
N ASP A 150 -9.26 -18.88 -7.23
CA ASP A 150 -8.39 -19.99 -6.86
C ASP A 150 -7.53 -19.68 -5.61
N ASP A 151 -7.39 -18.40 -5.23
CA ASP A 151 -6.63 -17.93 -4.07
C ASP A 151 -5.20 -18.51 -4.03
N THR A 152 -4.58 -18.60 -5.21
CA THR A 152 -3.25 -19.18 -5.42
C THR A 152 -2.19 -18.10 -5.65
N TYR A 153 -0.94 -18.50 -5.45
CA TYR A 153 0.21 -17.69 -5.83
C TYR A 153 0.48 -17.78 -7.32
N PHE A 154 0.93 -16.66 -7.90
CA PHE A 154 1.26 -16.52 -9.31
C PHE A 154 2.49 -15.63 -9.48
N GLN A 155 3.11 -15.72 -10.66
CA GLN A 155 4.29 -14.93 -10.98
C GLN A 155 3.88 -13.55 -11.47
N VAL A 156 4.50 -12.52 -10.90
CA VAL A 156 4.28 -11.11 -11.25
C VAL A 156 5.59 -10.50 -11.73
N VAL A 157 5.56 -9.87 -12.89
CA VAL A 157 6.70 -9.12 -13.46
C VAL A 157 6.32 -7.67 -13.64
N ARG A 158 7.20 -6.75 -13.24
CA ARG A 158 6.95 -5.29 -13.19
C ARG A 158 7.77 -4.59 -14.27
N HIS A 159 7.36 -4.74 -15.52
CA HIS A 159 8.11 -4.20 -16.65
C HIS A 159 8.21 -2.67 -16.57
N GLY A 160 9.40 -2.14 -16.83
CA GLY A 160 9.76 -0.73 -16.63
C GLY A 160 10.40 -0.45 -15.26
N ILE A 161 10.23 -1.33 -14.26
CA ILE A 161 10.83 -1.20 -12.92
C ILE A 161 11.81 -2.35 -12.65
N SER A 162 11.36 -3.60 -12.80
CA SER A 162 12.18 -4.80 -12.63
C SER A 162 11.57 -5.98 -13.37
N ASP A 163 12.39 -6.63 -14.19
CA ASP A 163 12.02 -7.83 -14.93
C ASP A 163 12.18 -9.13 -14.11
N GLU A 164 12.61 -9.03 -12.84
CA GLU A 164 12.70 -10.19 -11.96
C GLU A 164 11.30 -10.62 -11.49
N PRO A 165 10.84 -11.85 -11.81
CA PRO A 165 9.53 -12.33 -11.38
C PRO A 165 9.45 -12.50 -9.86
N ARG A 166 8.30 -12.16 -9.28
CA ARG A 166 7.97 -12.39 -7.87
C ARG A 166 6.71 -13.22 -7.71
N GLU A 167 6.72 -14.16 -6.77
CA GLU A 167 5.52 -14.91 -6.39
C GLU A 167 4.63 -14.05 -5.50
N MET A 168 3.42 -13.75 -5.98
CA MET A 168 2.45 -12.93 -5.26
C MET A 168 1.07 -13.56 -5.32
N ARG A 169 0.18 -13.08 -4.45
CA ARG A 169 -1.26 -13.37 -4.54
C ARG A 169 -2.06 -12.08 -4.51
N PHE A 170 -3.33 -12.17 -4.89
CA PHE A 170 -4.27 -11.09 -4.66
C PHE A 170 -4.52 -10.87 -3.16
N SER A 171 -4.75 -9.62 -2.78
CA SER A 171 -5.35 -9.29 -1.49
C SER A 171 -6.80 -9.80 -1.42
N ASN A 172 -7.27 -10.05 -0.21
CA ASN A 172 -8.66 -10.40 0.07
C ASN A 172 -9.68 -9.29 -0.23
N THR A 173 -9.19 -8.07 -0.47
CA THR A 173 -10.00 -6.87 -0.75
C THR A 173 -9.53 -6.26 -2.06
N ILE A 174 -10.36 -6.35 -3.09
CA ILE A 174 -10.11 -5.80 -4.43
C ILE A 174 -11.35 -5.02 -4.83
N LEU A 175 -11.21 -3.71 -4.97
CA LEU A 175 -12.31 -2.86 -5.40
C LEU A 175 -12.47 -2.93 -6.90
N TRP A 176 -13.72 -2.87 -7.37
CA TRP A 176 -14.01 -2.81 -8.79
C TRP A 176 -15.19 -1.87 -9.08
N SER A 177 -15.23 -1.34 -10.29
CA SER A 177 -16.38 -0.55 -10.76
C SER A 177 -16.59 -0.77 -12.25
N ARG A 178 -17.83 -0.63 -12.70
CA ARG A 178 -18.15 -0.71 -14.13
C ARG A 178 -17.97 0.64 -14.80
N HIS A 179 -17.23 0.67 -15.90
CA HIS A 179 -16.97 1.89 -16.67
C HIS A 179 -17.29 1.65 -18.15
N GLY A 180 -18.58 1.79 -18.49
CA GLY A 180 -19.10 1.46 -19.83
C GLY A 180 -19.02 -0.03 -20.13
N ASN A 181 -18.23 -0.39 -21.15
CA ASN A 181 -17.97 -1.79 -21.53
C ASN A 181 -16.65 -2.35 -20.95
N ARG A 182 -16.02 -1.62 -20.03
CA ARG A 182 -14.80 -2.03 -19.33
C ARG A 182 -15.03 -2.02 -17.82
N PHE A 183 -14.06 -2.58 -17.11
CA PHE A 183 -14.06 -2.60 -15.65
C PHE A 183 -12.82 -1.87 -15.15
N LYS A 184 -13.00 -0.98 -14.17
CA LYS A 184 -11.86 -0.49 -13.39
C LYS A 184 -11.66 -1.43 -12.22
N TYR A 185 -10.41 -1.73 -11.90
CA TYR A 185 -10.02 -2.47 -10.71
C TYR A 185 -8.97 -1.70 -9.93
N GLU A 186 -9.04 -1.78 -8.60
CA GLU A 186 -7.91 -1.55 -7.72
C GLU A 186 -7.40 -2.92 -7.27
N ILE A 187 -6.30 -3.34 -7.88
CA ILE A 187 -5.63 -4.60 -7.60
C ILE A 187 -4.58 -4.34 -6.52
N ILE A 188 -4.63 -5.14 -5.47
CA ILE A 188 -3.61 -5.16 -4.43
C ILE A 188 -2.95 -6.54 -4.47
N LEU A 189 -1.63 -6.56 -4.69
CA LEU A 189 -0.81 -7.78 -4.72
C LEU A 189 0.09 -7.81 -3.49
N VAL A 190 0.27 -8.99 -2.92
CA VAL A 190 1.08 -9.20 -1.72
C VAL A 190 2.07 -10.33 -2.00
N ASP A 191 3.34 -10.08 -1.70
CA ASP A 191 4.43 -11.06 -1.84
C ASP A 191 4.17 -12.28 -0.95
N ARG A 192 4.51 -13.47 -1.46
CA ARG A 192 4.40 -14.73 -0.72
C ARG A 192 5.15 -14.69 0.60
N SER A 193 6.32 -14.05 0.64
CA SER A 193 7.13 -13.95 1.86
C SER A 193 6.41 -13.19 3.00
N TYR A 194 5.40 -12.37 2.68
CA TYR A 194 4.60 -11.68 3.67
C TYR A 194 3.78 -12.65 4.55
N ASP A 195 3.23 -13.70 3.94
CA ASP A 195 2.37 -14.69 4.62
C ASP A 195 3.17 -15.73 5.41
N GLU A 196 4.42 -15.95 5.04
CA GLU A 196 5.33 -16.87 5.73
C GLU A 196 5.85 -16.28 7.05
N ARG A 197 5.77 -14.96 7.24
CA ARG A 197 6.12 -14.29 8.49
C ARG A 197 4.95 -14.31 9.47
N ASP A 198 5.18 -14.83 10.67
CA ASP A 198 4.21 -14.78 11.77
C ASP A 198 4.04 -13.33 12.27
N ARG A 199 3.14 -12.56 11.64
CA ARG A 199 2.92 -11.14 11.93
C ARG A 199 1.72 -10.91 12.85
N PRO A 200 1.85 -10.08 13.91
CA PRO A 200 0.75 -9.77 14.83
C PRO A 200 -0.43 -8.98 14.20
N LEU A 201 -0.21 -8.32 13.05
CA LEU A 201 -1.20 -7.49 12.34
C LEU A 201 -2.44 -8.27 11.86
N ALA A 202 -2.37 -9.61 11.74
CA ALA A 202 -3.52 -10.47 11.49
C ALA A 202 -4.64 -10.33 12.57
N ARG A 203 -4.33 -9.71 13.71
CA ARG A 203 -5.26 -9.47 14.82
C ARG A 203 -6.02 -8.14 14.75
N LEU A 204 -5.73 -7.24 13.80
CA LEU A 204 -6.28 -5.86 13.80
C LEU A 204 -7.81 -5.78 13.64
N PHE A 205 -8.42 -6.80 13.03
CA PHE A 205 -9.87 -6.85 12.79
C PHE A 205 -10.62 -7.73 13.82
N GLN A 206 -9.94 -8.18 14.87
CA GLN A 206 -10.54 -8.85 16.01
C GLN A 206 -10.87 -7.79 17.08
N PRO A 207 -12.07 -7.80 17.70
CA PRO A 207 -13.06 -8.88 17.77
C PRO A 207 -14.21 -8.79 16.75
N GLN A 208 -14.26 -7.76 15.90
CA GLN A 208 -15.35 -7.55 14.94
C GLN A 208 -15.48 -8.73 13.98
N MET A 209 -14.35 -9.27 13.49
CA MET A 209 -14.31 -10.43 12.61
C MET A 209 -14.83 -11.70 13.32
N SER A 210 -14.44 -11.95 14.59
CA SER A 210 -14.98 -13.06 15.39
C SER A 210 -16.50 -12.97 15.58
N ARG A 211 -17.02 -11.76 15.80
CA ARG A 211 -18.48 -11.53 15.93
C ARG A 211 -19.20 -11.76 14.60
N MET A 212 -18.64 -11.28 13.49
CA MET A 212 -19.19 -11.56 12.15
C MET A 212 -19.18 -13.06 11.86
N GLN A 213 -18.10 -13.77 12.15
CA GLN A 213 -18.01 -15.22 12.01
C GLN A 213 -19.08 -15.95 12.84
N SER A 214 -19.32 -15.50 14.08
CA SER A 214 -20.34 -16.09 14.95
C SER A 214 -21.77 -15.86 14.43
N VAL A 215 -22.07 -14.65 13.93
CA VAL A 215 -23.38 -14.33 13.34
C VAL A 215 -23.60 -15.10 12.03
N VAL A 216 -22.57 -15.22 11.19
CA VAL A 216 -22.63 -15.99 9.95
C VAL A 216 -22.80 -17.48 10.24
N ALA A 217 -22.11 -18.03 11.23
CA ALA A 217 -22.28 -19.42 11.65
C ALA A 217 -23.71 -19.68 12.14
N ALA A 218 -24.28 -18.78 12.96
CA ALA A 218 -25.66 -18.90 13.42
C ALA A 218 -26.67 -18.84 12.26
N GLN A 219 -26.44 -17.99 11.26
CA GLN A 219 -27.27 -17.93 10.06
C GLN A 219 -27.14 -19.19 9.20
N ALA A 220 -25.92 -19.74 9.06
CA ALA A 220 -25.70 -20.98 8.33
C ALA A 220 -26.45 -22.16 8.98
N GLU A 221 -26.37 -22.29 10.31
CA GLU A 221 -27.12 -23.31 11.07
C GLU A 221 -28.64 -23.14 10.93
N MET A 222 -29.14 -21.91 10.93
CA MET A 222 -30.57 -21.64 10.73
C MET A 222 -31.04 -22.08 9.33
N VAL A 223 -30.25 -21.79 8.30
CA VAL A 223 -30.54 -22.23 6.92
C VAL A 223 -30.52 -23.75 6.82
N GLU A 224 -29.56 -24.41 7.46
CA GLU A 224 -29.49 -25.88 7.48
C GLU A 224 -30.67 -26.51 8.21
N ALA A 225 -31.08 -25.96 9.35
CA ALA A 225 -32.28 -26.40 10.07
C ALA A 225 -33.55 -26.23 9.22
N MET A 226 -33.65 -25.14 8.44
CA MET A 226 -34.77 -24.94 7.50
C MET A 226 -34.77 -25.97 6.37
N LEU A 227 -33.62 -26.20 5.71
CA LEU A 227 -33.50 -27.19 4.64
C LEU A 227 -33.83 -28.60 5.13
N SER A 228 -33.30 -28.99 6.29
CA SER A 228 -33.60 -30.27 6.95
C SER A 228 -35.10 -30.41 7.28
N THR A 229 -35.74 -29.34 7.76
CA THR A 229 -37.19 -29.34 8.01
C THR A 229 -38.00 -29.50 6.72
N MET A 230 -37.57 -28.88 5.62
CA MET A 230 -38.24 -28.98 4.31
C MET A 230 -38.09 -30.39 3.71
N VAL A 231 -36.95 -31.05 3.89
CA VAL A 231 -36.75 -32.46 3.53
C VAL A 231 -37.62 -33.37 4.37
N THR A 232 -37.64 -33.17 5.70
CA THR A 232 -38.44 -33.97 6.63
C THR A 232 -39.94 -33.88 6.33
N ARG A 233 -40.41 -32.68 5.97
CA ARG A 233 -41.81 -32.43 5.57
C ARG A 233 -42.10 -32.81 4.11
N LYS A 234 -41.13 -33.40 3.41
CA LYS A 234 -41.23 -33.85 2.01
C LYS A 234 -41.58 -32.76 1.00
N TYR A 235 -41.26 -31.51 1.31
CA TYR A 235 -41.33 -30.40 0.35
C TYR A 235 -40.12 -30.36 -0.58
N LEU A 236 -38.99 -30.92 -0.16
CA LEU A 236 -37.76 -31.08 -0.93
C LEU A 236 -37.23 -32.51 -0.76
N THR A 237 -36.48 -32.98 -1.74
CA THR A 237 -35.67 -34.20 -1.62
C THR A 237 -34.25 -33.86 -1.18
N GLU A 238 -33.50 -34.85 -0.69
CA GLU A 238 -32.07 -34.69 -0.40
C GLU A 238 -31.28 -34.31 -1.66
N GLY A 239 -31.72 -34.77 -2.85
CA GLY A 239 -31.15 -34.37 -4.14
C GLY A 239 -31.33 -32.89 -4.44
N ASP A 240 -32.52 -32.33 -4.17
CA ASP A 240 -32.79 -30.90 -4.36
C ASP A 240 -31.88 -30.05 -3.46
N VAL A 241 -31.69 -30.46 -2.19
CA VAL A 241 -30.80 -29.77 -1.25
C VAL A 241 -29.34 -29.84 -1.71
N ALA A 242 -28.88 -30.99 -2.21
CA ALA A 242 -27.53 -31.14 -2.74
C ALA A 242 -27.28 -30.25 -3.96
N GLU A 243 -28.25 -30.16 -4.87
CA GLU A 243 -28.18 -29.27 -6.03
C GLU A 243 -28.21 -27.79 -5.62
N MET A 244 -29.05 -27.43 -4.64
CA MET A 244 -29.08 -26.07 -4.07
C MET A 244 -27.74 -25.69 -3.45
N ARG A 245 -27.10 -26.58 -2.68
CA ARG A 245 -25.77 -26.35 -2.11
C ARG A 245 -24.70 -26.16 -3.19
N LYS A 246 -24.72 -27.00 -4.23
CA LYS A 246 -23.81 -26.86 -5.38
C LYS A 246 -23.97 -25.50 -6.06
N LYS A 247 -25.21 -25.10 -6.39
CA LYS A 247 -25.51 -23.79 -6.98
C LYS A 247 -25.16 -22.63 -6.05
N ALA A 248 -25.34 -22.79 -4.74
CA ALA A 248 -24.95 -21.77 -3.77
C ALA A 248 -23.42 -21.60 -3.74
N ALA A 249 -22.65 -22.69 -3.65
CA ALA A 249 -21.19 -22.65 -3.66
C ALA A 249 -20.63 -22.02 -4.93
N GLU A 250 -21.22 -22.33 -6.10
CA GLU A 250 -20.85 -21.70 -7.38
C GLU A 250 -21.10 -20.17 -7.38
N ARG A 251 -22.16 -19.71 -6.70
CA ARG A 251 -22.56 -18.28 -6.64
C ARG A 251 -21.98 -17.48 -5.48
N VAL A 252 -21.42 -18.13 -4.46
CA VAL A 252 -20.86 -17.47 -3.28
C VAL A 252 -19.75 -16.50 -3.68
N TRP A 253 -18.88 -16.92 -4.60
CA TRP A 253 -17.78 -16.07 -5.06
C TRP A 253 -18.30 -14.86 -5.85
N ASP A 254 -19.22 -15.07 -6.79
CA ASP A 254 -19.84 -13.98 -7.57
C ASP A 254 -20.48 -12.93 -6.66
N ARG A 255 -21.21 -13.37 -5.62
CA ARG A 255 -21.79 -12.46 -4.62
C ARG A 255 -20.76 -11.81 -3.70
N ARG A 256 -19.69 -12.51 -3.35
CA ARG A 256 -18.61 -11.94 -2.52
C ARG A 256 -17.98 -10.74 -3.22
N ARG A 257 -17.77 -10.84 -4.54
CA ARG A 257 -17.24 -9.75 -5.37
C ARG A 257 -18.15 -8.52 -5.40
N GLU A 258 -19.47 -8.70 -5.44
CA GLU A 258 -20.44 -7.58 -5.46
C GLU A 258 -20.32 -6.68 -4.21
N PHE A 259 -19.87 -7.18 -3.07
CA PHE A 259 -19.63 -6.34 -1.88
C PHE A 259 -18.49 -5.34 -2.05
N PHE A 260 -17.59 -5.56 -3.01
CA PHE A 260 -16.47 -4.68 -3.32
C PHE A 260 -16.72 -3.83 -4.57
N GLU A 261 -17.94 -3.87 -5.12
CA GLU A 261 -18.34 -2.95 -6.18
C GLU A 261 -18.51 -1.54 -5.60
N VAL A 262 -17.80 -0.58 -6.19
CA VAL A 262 -17.97 0.84 -5.91
C VAL A 262 -18.46 1.57 -7.15
N ARG A 263 -19.05 2.75 -6.96
CA ARG A 263 -19.61 3.54 -8.05
C ARG A 263 -18.53 4.03 -9.02
N ASP A 264 -17.43 4.52 -8.46
CA ASP A 264 -16.17 4.81 -9.15
C ASP A 264 -15.03 4.68 -8.14
N ILE A 265 -13.94 4.02 -8.55
CA ILE A 265 -12.79 3.72 -7.69
C ILE A 265 -12.02 4.99 -7.33
N ASP A 266 -11.83 5.89 -8.30
CA ASP A 266 -11.03 7.09 -8.10
C ASP A 266 -11.75 8.08 -7.18
N GLU A 267 -13.07 8.17 -7.25
CA GLU A 267 -13.89 8.95 -6.32
C GLU A 267 -13.87 8.35 -4.91
N PHE A 268 -14.04 7.03 -4.78
CA PHE A 268 -14.09 6.35 -3.48
C PHE A 268 -12.78 6.48 -2.70
N LEU A 269 -11.64 6.43 -3.40
CA LEU A 269 -10.30 6.46 -2.80
C LEU A 269 -9.72 7.86 -2.63
N LYS A 270 -10.44 8.92 -3.05
CA LYS A 270 -10.00 10.28 -2.74
C LYS A 270 -9.92 10.42 -1.21
N PRO A 271 -8.82 10.95 -0.66
CA PRO A 271 -8.74 11.20 0.76
C PRO A 271 -9.88 12.15 1.14
N GLN A 272 -10.82 11.66 1.94
CA GLN A 272 -11.81 12.55 2.52
C GLN A 272 -11.08 13.55 3.42
N PRO A 273 -11.45 14.84 3.41
CA PRO A 273 -10.91 15.78 4.36
C PRO A 273 -11.16 15.20 5.75
N ARG A 274 -10.08 14.94 6.51
CA ARG A 274 -10.19 14.54 7.90
C ARG A 274 -11.06 15.58 8.57
N LEU A 275 -12.24 15.19 9.05
CA LEU A 275 -12.99 15.98 10.02
C LEU A 275 -12.08 16.08 11.25
N THR A 276 -11.29 17.14 11.29
CA THR A 276 -10.68 17.61 12.52
C THR A 276 -11.85 18.05 13.39
N TRP A 277 -12.15 17.24 14.40
CA TRP A 277 -12.88 17.76 15.54
C TRP A 277 -11.91 18.71 16.24
N ASP A 278 -12.14 20.00 16.05
CA ASP A 278 -11.50 21.07 16.83
C ASP A 278 -11.74 20.85 18.33
#